data_AF-A0A959LN12-F1
#
_entry.id   AF-A0A959LN12-F1
#
_cell.length_a   1.000
_cell.length_b   1.000
_cell.length_c   1.000
_cell.angle_alpha   90.00
_cell.angle_beta   90.00
_cell.angle_gamma   90.00
#
_symmetry.space_group_name_H-M   'P 1'
#
loop_
_entity.id
_entity.type
_entity.pdbx_description
1 polymer ?
#
loop_
_entity_poly.entity_id
_entity_poly.type
_entity_poly.pdbx_seq_one_letter_code
_entity_poly.pdbx_strand_id
1 'polypeptide(L)'
;MRNLLLLVLIVIIPASLHAQNDNEYRSTKNKMYWQNRKPDAAYWQQDVHYTIDARIDEEKHTIHAGEKLEYWNNSPDTLQYVYFHLWQNAFVKGSYLHKLEIANKVKPKLGEYEQEGLGCVVEDIEVDGQNVELDLDNTILKVYLPKPLLPGGKTTFTMKFTTYWDNGDTRRRMKMYDAWGAMHYNGVQWFPKMCVYDRKFGWDTYQHLNKEFYGDFGQYDVSLNFPSNYVVEATGAIQNRKEVLPEELREKLDVKNFKDKKWNEAPSIITPYKKGERKTWKFKAINVHDFAFTADPSYRINTEYWNGIECVGLVQEPHARGWQTSASYVAQIIKTFSEDFGKYQYPKMVAADAADGMEYPMLTLDGGSSPGYKGLLVHEIGHNWFYGMVGNNETYRASLDEGFTQFLTAWGLTRLEGDTISKKPEKLRSTLAYYPGTYRDLRVYTRYIYDALNGDDMPLNTHSNDFGNALHHENGYGLVYYKTATMLYNLQYT
;
A
#
# COMPACT_ATOMS: atom_id res chain seq x y z
N MET A 1 17.32 5.49 -63.97
CA MET A 1 18.26 5.66 -62.85
C MET A 1 17.79 6.80 -61.96
N ARG A 2 17.21 6.50 -60.79
CA ARG A 2 17.40 7.25 -59.53
C ARG A 2 16.52 6.60 -58.45
N ASN A 3 17.16 5.81 -57.59
CA ASN A 3 16.60 5.34 -56.33
C ASN A 3 16.55 6.54 -55.37
N LEU A 4 15.40 6.79 -54.75
CA LEU A 4 15.31 7.63 -53.56
C LEU A 4 14.93 6.71 -52.40
N LEU A 5 15.94 6.29 -51.63
CA LEU A 5 15.75 5.67 -50.33
C LEU A 5 15.25 6.76 -49.36
N LEU A 6 14.03 6.60 -48.84
CA LEU A 6 13.56 7.37 -47.70
C LEU A 6 14.15 6.72 -46.44
N LEU A 7 15.20 7.34 -45.87
CA LEU A 7 15.71 6.99 -44.55
C LEU A 7 14.73 7.54 -43.52
N VAL A 8 13.94 6.66 -42.89
CA VAL A 8 13.17 7.02 -41.70
C VAL A 8 14.13 7.02 -40.52
N LEU A 9 14.58 8.22 -40.13
CA LEU A 9 15.32 8.42 -38.89
C LEU A 9 14.36 8.18 -37.73
N ILE A 10 14.42 7.00 -37.12
CA ILE A 10 13.80 6.75 -35.81
C ILE A 10 14.65 7.51 -34.79
N VAL A 11 14.21 8.72 -34.44
CA VAL A 11 14.75 9.45 -33.30
C VAL A 11 14.25 8.73 -32.05
N ILE A 12 15.08 7.86 -31.48
CA ILE A 12 14.90 7.37 -30.12
C ILE A 12 15.17 8.57 -29.21
N ILE A 13 14.10 9.27 -28.81
CA ILE A 13 14.18 10.23 -27.72
C ILE A 13 14.40 9.37 -26.46
N PRO A 14 15.51 9.51 -25.73
CA PRO A 14 15.65 8.85 -24.45
C PRO A 14 14.51 9.35 -23.55
N ALA A 15 13.61 8.44 -23.18
CA ALA A 15 12.63 8.66 -22.13
C ALA A 15 13.43 9.00 -20.87
N SER A 16 13.55 10.28 -20.60
CA SER A 16 14.31 10.76 -19.47
C SER A 16 13.50 10.41 -18.22
N LEU A 17 14.09 9.59 -17.35
CA LEU A 17 13.62 9.28 -16.00
C LEU A 17 13.47 10.59 -15.21
N HIS A 18 12.38 11.32 -15.40
CA HIS A 18 12.11 12.61 -14.76
C HIS A 18 11.28 12.48 -13.49
N ALA A 19 11.01 11.27 -13.00
CA ALA A 19 9.81 11.14 -12.20
C ALA A 19 9.90 11.75 -10.79
N GLN A 20 11.02 11.68 -10.06
CA GLN A 20 11.04 12.15 -8.66
C GLN A 20 12.39 12.71 -8.17
N ASN A 21 13.43 12.75 -8.99
CA ASN A 21 14.77 13.14 -8.49
C ASN A 21 14.91 14.66 -8.27
N ASP A 22 14.18 15.48 -9.04
CA ASP A 22 14.33 16.96 -9.04
C ASP A 22 13.13 17.74 -8.47
N ASN A 23 12.07 17.05 -8.01
CA ASN A 23 10.91 17.71 -7.42
C ASN A 23 10.97 17.61 -5.89
N GLU A 24 11.15 18.73 -5.20
CA GLU A 24 10.81 18.83 -3.78
C GLU A 24 9.28 18.85 -3.65
N TYR A 25 8.72 18.11 -2.68
CA TYR A 25 7.27 18.02 -2.47
C TYR A 25 6.57 19.39 -2.47
N ARG A 26 7.11 20.38 -1.73
CA ARG A 26 6.56 21.74 -1.62
C ARG A 26 7.00 22.69 -2.74
N SER A 27 7.59 22.19 -3.83
CA SER A 27 8.06 23.02 -4.95
C SER A 27 6.92 23.64 -5.75
N THR A 28 7.08 24.88 -6.22
CA THR A 28 6.15 25.53 -7.16
C THR A 28 6.10 24.84 -8.52
N LYS A 29 7.10 24.01 -8.85
CA LYS A 29 7.14 23.18 -10.06
C LYS A 29 6.41 21.85 -9.89
N ASN A 30 6.16 21.41 -8.65
CA ASN A 30 5.41 20.19 -8.38
C ASN A 30 3.92 20.42 -8.68
N LYS A 31 3.47 19.95 -9.85
CA LYS A 31 2.08 20.11 -10.29
C LYS A 31 1.07 19.38 -9.38
N MET A 32 1.51 18.41 -8.60
CA MET A 32 0.66 17.64 -7.68
C MET A 32 0.65 18.22 -6.26
N TYR A 33 1.50 19.22 -5.97
CA TYR A 33 1.46 19.88 -4.67
C TYR A 33 0.15 20.64 -4.48
N TRP A 34 -0.55 20.36 -3.39
CA TRP A 34 -1.90 20.88 -3.14
C TRP A 34 -1.96 22.41 -3.14
N GLN A 35 -0.91 23.12 -2.72
CA GLN A 35 -0.92 24.60 -2.79
C GLN A 35 -0.91 25.14 -4.21
N ASN A 36 -0.35 24.37 -5.16
CA ASN A 36 -0.35 24.72 -6.59
C ASN A 36 -1.69 24.35 -7.25
N ARG A 37 -2.57 23.62 -6.54
CA ARG A 37 -3.89 23.15 -7.01
C ARG A 37 -4.93 23.15 -5.89
N LYS A 38 -5.08 24.28 -5.19
CA LYS A 38 -6.03 24.35 -4.08
C LYS A 38 -7.47 24.07 -4.57
N PRO A 39 -8.19 23.11 -3.96
CA PRO A 39 -9.59 22.85 -4.28
C PRO A 39 -10.48 24.08 -4.07
N ASP A 40 -10.23 24.81 -2.98
CA ASP A 40 -10.88 26.07 -2.64
C ASP A 40 -9.94 26.96 -1.81
N ALA A 41 -10.31 28.23 -1.60
CA ALA A 41 -9.46 29.20 -0.92
C ALA A 41 -9.19 28.87 0.57
N ALA A 42 -10.11 28.15 1.22
CA ALA A 42 -10.03 27.75 2.62
C ALA A 42 -9.36 26.38 2.82
N TYR A 43 -9.08 25.64 1.73
CA TYR A 43 -8.43 24.33 1.82
C TYR A 43 -7.01 24.44 2.38
N TRP A 44 -6.72 23.54 3.33
CA TRP A 44 -5.41 23.28 3.88
C TRP A 44 -5.29 21.80 4.22
N GLN A 45 -4.06 21.30 4.20
CA GLN A 45 -3.65 20.00 4.71
C GLN A 45 -2.23 20.13 5.25
N GLN A 46 -1.81 19.22 6.11
CA GLN A 46 -0.46 19.25 6.63
C GLN A 46 0.51 18.70 5.58
N ASP A 47 1.77 19.10 5.70
CA ASP A 47 2.85 18.57 4.87
C ASP A 47 3.79 17.78 5.78
N VAL A 48 4.20 16.59 5.31
CA VAL A 48 5.16 15.72 6.00
C VAL A 48 6.33 15.39 5.10
N HIS A 49 7.53 15.33 5.68
CA HIS A 49 8.71 14.79 5.00
C HIS A 49 9.45 13.85 5.92
N TYR A 50 9.37 12.56 5.60
CA TYR A 50 10.05 11.48 6.28
C TYR A 50 11.41 11.19 5.63
N THR A 51 12.45 11.10 6.46
CA THR A 51 13.72 10.45 6.15
C THR A 51 13.89 9.29 7.11
N ILE A 52 13.88 8.05 6.62
CA ILE A 52 13.91 6.85 7.47
C ILE A 52 15.07 5.95 7.06
N ASP A 53 15.95 5.64 8.01
CA ASP A 53 17.02 4.66 7.85
C ASP A 53 16.71 3.43 8.71
N ALA A 54 16.28 2.35 8.06
CA ALA A 54 15.80 1.14 8.72
C ALA A 54 16.71 -0.06 8.46
N ARG A 55 16.98 -0.82 9.51
CA ARG A 55 17.74 -2.07 9.49
C ARG A 55 16.85 -3.22 9.92
N ILE A 56 16.70 -4.20 9.04
CA ILE A 56 15.93 -5.42 9.30
C ILE A 56 16.84 -6.46 9.94
N ASP A 57 16.56 -6.91 11.16
CA ASP A 57 17.25 -8.05 11.76
C ASP A 57 16.53 -9.35 11.36
N GLU A 58 17.15 -10.12 10.49
CA GLU A 58 16.60 -11.37 9.96
C GLU A 58 16.66 -12.54 10.95
N GLU A 59 17.46 -12.45 12.01
CA GLU A 59 17.57 -13.48 13.05
C GLU A 59 16.55 -13.23 14.16
N LYS A 60 16.27 -11.96 14.47
CA LYS A 60 15.31 -11.56 15.51
C LYS A 60 13.95 -11.14 14.98
N HIS A 61 13.83 -10.93 13.67
CA HIS A 61 12.62 -10.44 13.02
C HIS A 61 12.16 -9.08 13.58
N THR A 62 13.07 -8.11 13.57
CA THR A 62 12.81 -6.74 14.03
C THR A 62 13.28 -5.70 13.00
N ILE A 63 12.69 -4.51 13.04
CA ILE A 63 13.16 -3.30 12.33
C ILE A 63 13.72 -2.35 13.36
N HIS A 64 15.01 -2.06 13.29
CA HIS A 64 15.63 -0.95 14.04
C HIS A 64 15.76 0.24 13.11
N ALA A 65 15.17 1.38 13.47
CA ALA A 65 15.15 2.54 12.57
C ALA A 65 15.42 3.86 13.27
N GLY A 66 16.12 4.73 12.55
CA GLY A 66 16.13 6.17 12.81
C GLY A 66 15.18 6.86 11.84
N GLU A 67 14.33 7.74 12.36
CA GLU A 67 13.41 8.55 11.57
C GLU A 67 13.64 10.03 11.86
N LYS A 68 13.72 10.83 10.80
CA LYS A 68 13.59 12.28 10.86
C LYS A 68 12.32 12.67 10.13
N LEU A 69 11.41 13.34 10.82
CA LEU A 69 10.19 13.89 10.24
C LEU A 69 10.21 15.41 10.31
N GLU A 70 10.14 16.06 9.16
CA GLU A 70 9.82 17.47 9.07
C GLU A 70 8.30 17.65 8.90
N TYR A 71 7.69 18.44 9.78
CA TYR A 71 6.25 18.68 9.80
C TYR A 71 5.96 20.18 9.69
N TRP A 72 5.03 20.53 8.81
CA TRP A 72 4.58 21.92 8.65
C TRP A 72 3.13 22.05 9.06
N ASN A 73 2.87 23.01 9.95
CA ASN A 73 1.52 23.37 10.35
C ASN A 73 0.91 24.36 9.35
N ASN A 74 0.14 23.86 8.40
CA ASN A 74 -0.61 24.67 7.43
C ASN A 74 -2.03 24.99 7.90
N SER A 75 -2.44 24.54 9.10
CA SER A 75 -3.73 24.85 9.70
C SER A 75 -3.79 26.30 10.23
N PRO A 76 -4.98 26.86 10.48
CA PRO A 76 -5.12 28.16 11.13
C PRO A 76 -4.84 28.12 12.64
N ASP A 77 -4.60 26.94 13.21
CA ASP A 77 -4.52 26.72 14.65
C ASP A 77 -3.07 26.69 15.14
N THR A 78 -2.86 27.05 16.40
CA THR A 78 -1.57 26.85 17.08
C THR A 78 -1.56 25.49 17.75
N LEU A 79 -0.60 24.64 17.37
CA LEU A 79 -0.49 23.28 17.90
C LEU A 79 0.44 23.26 19.12
N GLN A 80 -0.02 22.66 20.21
CA GLN A 80 0.77 22.48 21.45
C GLN A 80 1.32 21.07 21.60
N TYR A 81 0.75 20.13 20.85
CA TYR A 81 1.11 18.72 20.82
C TYR A 81 0.74 18.17 19.46
N VAL A 82 1.34 17.04 19.11
CA VAL A 82 1.02 16.23 17.93
C VAL A 82 0.76 14.79 18.36
N TYR A 83 0.26 13.97 17.44
CA TYR A 83 0.06 12.55 17.67
C TYR A 83 0.70 11.71 16.57
N PHE A 84 1.19 10.53 16.95
CA PHE A 84 1.67 9.50 16.04
C PHE A 84 0.86 8.21 16.24
N HIS A 85 0.54 7.55 15.14
CA HIS A 85 0.08 6.18 15.14
C HIS A 85 1.27 5.22 15.29
N LEU A 86 1.14 4.31 16.26
CA LEU A 86 1.99 3.13 16.46
C LEU A 86 1.16 1.88 16.15
N TRP A 87 0.86 1.68 14.86
CA TRP A 87 -0.12 0.70 14.40
C TRP A 87 0.09 -0.72 14.92
N GLN A 88 1.36 -1.18 15.00
CA GLN A 88 1.67 -2.53 15.48
C GLN A 88 1.30 -2.77 16.95
N ASN A 89 1.11 -1.72 17.76
CA ASN A 89 0.66 -1.84 19.15
C ASN A 89 -0.80 -2.33 19.25
N ALA A 90 -1.56 -2.37 18.15
CA ALA A 90 -2.88 -2.97 18.14
C ALA A 90 -2.83 -4.48 18.39
N PHE A 91 -1.74 -5.14 17.99
CA PHE A 91 -1.70 -6.60 17.95
C PHE A 91 -1.08 -7.23 19.21
N VAL A 92 -0.65 -6.41 20.17
CA VAL A 92 0.03 -6.89 21.37
C VAL A 92 -0.95 -7.25 22.49
N LYS A 93 -0.48 -8.03 23.45
CA LYS A 93 -1.25 -8.43 24.63
C LYS A 93 -1.79 -7.22 25.39
N GLY A 94 -3.11 -7.18 25.51
CA GLY A 94 -3.81 -6.21 26.35
C GLY A 94 -4.12 -4.88 25.64
N SER A 95 -3.76 -4.79 24.35
CA SER A 95 -4.21 -3.73 23.46
C SER A 95 -5.73 -3.63 23.41
N TYR A 96 -6.24 -2.52 22.85
CA TYR A 96 -7.68 -2.36 22.68
C TYR A 96 -8.28 -3.37 21.70
N LEU A 97 -7.58 -3.72 20.63
CA LEU A 97 -8.01 -4.78 19.71
C LEU A 97 -8.02 -6.15 20.40
N HIS A 98 -6.97 -6.49 21.16
CA HIS A 98 -6.93 -7.77 21.89
C HIS A 98 -8.08 -7.89 22.90
N LYS A 99 -8.38 -6.80 23.63
CA LYS A 99 -9.53 -6.74 24.55
C LYS A 99 -10.86 -6.87 23.80
N LEU A 100 -10.98 -6.23 22.65
CA LEU A 100 -12.16 -6.31 21.79
C LEU A 100 -12.36 -7.74 21.26
N GLU A 101 -11.29 -8.42 20.85
CA GLU A 101 -11.32 -9.82 20.42
C GLU A 101 -11.83 -10.73 21.54
N ILE A 102 -11.27 -10.61 22.74
CA ILE A 102 -11.69 -11.36 23.93
C ILE A 102 -13.17 -11.10 24.26
N ALA A 103 -13.60 -9.83 24.23
CA ALA A 103 -14.99 -9.45 24.49
C ALA A 103 -15.97 -10.09 23.48
N ASN A 104 -15.53 -10.27 22.24
CA ASN A 104 -16.25 -10.95 21.17
C ASN A 104 -16.00 -12.47 21.13
N LYS A 105 -15.48 -13.05 22.22
CA LYS A 105 -15.23 -14.50 22.39
C LYS A 105 -14.21 -15.08 21.41
N VAL A 106 -13.39 -14.23 20.77
CA VAL A 106 -12.21 -14.65 20.01
C VAL A 106 -11.02 -14.71 20.97
N LYS A 107 -10.26 -15.80 20.90
CA LYS A 107 -9.06 -16.00 21.72
C LYS A 107 -7.87 -16.14 20.77
N PRO A 108 -7.27 -15.02 20.32
CA PRO A 108 -6.16 -15.10 19.39
C PRO A 108 -4.96 -15.73 20.09
N LYS A 109 -4.23 -16.58 19.36
CA LYS A 109 -2.89 -16.97 19.78
C LYS A 109 -2.00 -15.77 19.50
N LEU A 110 -1.38 -15.25 20.55
CA LEU A 110 -0.36 -14.21 20.40
C LEU A 110 0.99 -14.85 20.14
N GLY A 111 1.79 -14.19 19.31
CA GLY A 111 3.18 -14.53 19.09
C GLY A 111 4.11 -14.16 20.26
N GLU A 112 5.41 -14.33 20.08
CA GLU A 112 6.41 -14.15 21.14
C GLU A 112 6.45 -12.69 21.65
N TYR A 113 6.68 -11.74 20.75
CA TYR A 113 6.77 -10.32 21.06
C TYR A 113 5.41 -9.72 21.44
N GLU A 114 4.33 -10.19 20.83
CA GLU A 114 2.98 -9.79 21.18
C GLU A 114 2.64 -10.13 22.63
N GLN A 115 3.04 -11.30 23.13
CA GLN A 115 2.85 -11.68 24.53
C GLN A 115 3.61 -10.77 25.49
N GLU A 116 4.76 -10.25 25.06
CA GLU A 116 5.60 -9.30 25.81
C GLU A 116 5.11 -7.85 25.72
N GLY A 117 4.11 -7.56 24.88
CA GLY A 117 3.63 -6.19 24.68
C GLY A 117 4.42 -5.40 23.63
N LEU A 118 5.25 -6.06 22.82
CA LEU A 118 6.19 -5.43 21.88
C LEU A 118 5.59 -5.38 20.47
N GLY A 119 5.17 -4.19 20.05
CA GLY A 119 4.67 -3.90 18.70
C GLY A 119 5.60 -2.93 17.97
N CYS A 120 5.41 -1.63 18.19
CA CYS A 120 6.33 -0.56 17.80
C CYS A 120 6.72 0.23 19.06
N VAL A 121 8.01 0.20 19.40
CA VAL A 121 8.58 0.85 20.58
C VAL A 121 9.38 2.07 20.13
N VAL A 122 8.92 3.26 20.50
CA VAL A 122 9.70 4.49 20.36
C VAL A 122 10.68 4.56 21.52
N GLU A 123 11.97 4.43 21.20
CA GLU A 123 13.07 4.37 22.17
C GLU A 123 13.49 5.77 22.62
N ASP A 124 13.47 6.71 21.66
CA ASP A 124 13.92 8.08 21.84
C ASP A 124 13.22 8.99 20.84
N ILE A 125 12.91 10.21 21.26
CA ILE A 125 12.29 11.23 20.42
C ILE A 125 12.69 12.63 20.89
N GLU A 126 13.21 13.40 19.95
CA GLU A 126 13.53 14.81 20.11
C GLU A 126 12.71 15.66 19.16
N VAL A 127 12.28 16.84 19.62
CA VAL A 127 11.64 17.87 18.80
C VAL A 127 12.56 19.08 18.76
N ASP A 128 13.03 19.43 17.56
CA ASP A 128 14.02 20.47 17.32
C ASP A 128 15.26 20.33 18.24
N GLY A 129 15.71 19.09 18.46
CA GLY A 129 16.87 18.72 19.28
C GLY A 129 16.64 18.78 20.80
N GLN A 130 15.39 18.82 21.25
CA GLN A 130 15.03 18.79 22.67
C GLN A 130 14.20 17.55 22.99
N ASN A 131 14.53 16.88 24.09
CA ASN A 131 13.69 15.82 24.65
C ASN A 131 12.31 16.37 25.02
N VAL A 132 11.29 15.55 24.80
CA VAL A 132 9.89 15.92 24.96
C VAL A 132 9.15 14.95 25.86
N GLU A 133 8.08 15.44 26.48
CA GLU A 133 7.14 14.61 27.21
C GLU A 133 6.28 13.81 26.23
N LEU A 134 6.01 12.55 26.60
CA LEU A 134 5.25 11.59 25.82
C LEU A 134 4.11 11.02 26.64
N ASP A 135 2.99 10.77 25.97
CA ASP A 135 1.84 10.06 26.56
C ASP A 135 1.34 9.03 25.55
N LEU A 136 1.56 7.75 25.85
CA LEU A 136 1.21 6.63 24.99
C LEU A 136 -0.09 5.98 25.45
N ASP A 137 -1.12 6.06 24.60
CA ASP A 137 -2.38 5.34 24.76
C ASP A 137 -2.54 4.31 23.63
N ASN A 138 -2.16 3.06 23.93
CA ASN A 138 -2.31 1.92 23.01
C ASN A 138 -1.60 2.16 21.66
N THR A 139 -2.34 2.56 20.62
CA THR A 139 -1.79 2.81 19.27
C THR A 139 -1.53 4.28 18.97
N ILE A 140 -1.75 5.17 19.94
CA ILE A 140 -1.63 6.62 19.77
C ILE A 140 -0.57 7.15 20.74
N LEU A 141 0.51 7.70 20.18
CA LEU A 141 1.56 8.37 20.93
C LEU A 141 1.38 9.88 20.82
N LYS A 142 1.03 10.54 21.93
CA LYS A 142 1.00 12.00 22.03
C LYS A 142 2.40 12.52 22.34
N VAL A 143 2.79 13.57 21.63
CA VAL A 143 4.08 14.24 21.80
C VAL A 143 3.82 15.71 22.14
N TYR A 144 4.27 16.16 23.31
CA TYR A 144 4.13 17.56 23.71
C TYR A 144 5.25 18.38 23.08
N LEU A 145 4.87 19.43 22.34
CA LEU A 145 5.87 20.27 21.67
C LEU A 145 6.57 21.16 22.71
N PRO A 146 7.91 21.32 22.64
CA PRO A 146 8.64 22.16 23.58
C PRO A 146 8.29 23.65 23.40
N LYS A 147 7.77 24.02 22.22
CA LYS A 147 7.24 25.34 21.89
C LYS A 147 5.98 25.19 21.04
N PRO A 148 4.96 26.05 21.22
CA PRO A 148 3.78 26.04 20.36
C PRO A 148 4.17 26.20 18.88
N LEU A 149 3.63 25.34 18.01
CA LEU A 149 3.82 25.42 16.57
C LEU A 149 2.71 26.29 15.95
N LEU A 150 3.07 27.53 15.64
CA LEU A 150 2.17 28.53 15.05
C LEU A 150 1.74 28.16 13.61
N PRO A 151 0.61 28.71 13.11
CA PRO A 151 0.23 28.62 11.70
C PRO A 151 1.37 29.02 10.76
N GLY A 152 1.60 28.22 9.73
CA GLY A 152 2.71 28.35 8.78
C GLY A 152 4.08 27.91 9.33
N GLY A 153 4.15 27.51 10.60
CA GLY A 153 5.38 27.06 11.25
C GLY A 153 5.85 25.67 10.78
N LYS A 154 7.10 25.37 11.08
CA LYS A 154 7.75 24.06 10.84
C LYS A 154 8.41 23.59 12.14
N THR A 155 8.37 22.29 12.39
CA THR A 155 9.18 21.62 13.43
C THR A 155 9.77 20.33 12.88
N THR A 156 10.83 19.83 13.53
CA THR A 156 11.51 18.58 13.17
C THR A 156 11.47 17.60 14.31
N PHE A 157 10.99 16.38 14.06
CA PHE A 157 11.08 15.25 14.96
C PHE A 157 12.28 14.39 14.55
N THR A 158 13.06 13.93 15.52
CA THR A 158 14.06 12.87 15.33
C THR A 158 13.71 11.74 16.27
N MET A 159 13.55 10.53 15.76
CA MET A 159 13.12 9.36 16.53
C MET A 159 14.04 8.18 16.30
N LYS A 160 14.18 7.36 17.34
CA LYS A 160 14.66 5.98 17.22
C LYS A 160 13.54 5.06 17.66
N PHE A 161 13.29 4.02 16.89
CA PHE A 161 12.27 3.05 17.22
C PHE A 161 12.67 1.64 16.79
N THR A 162 12.05 0.67 17.46
CA THR A 162 12.09 -0.73 17.07
C THR A 162 10.68 -1.25 16.82
N THR A 163 10.46 -1.85 15.66
CA THR A 163 9.20 -2.53 15.32
C THR A 163 9.43 -4.04 15.22
N TYR A 164 8.52 -4.82 15.78
CA TYR A 164 8.64 -6.27 15.89
C TYR A 164 7.70 -6.96 14.91
N TRP A 165 8.22 -7.89 14.11
CA TRP A 165 7.37 -8.84 13.39
C TRP A 165 7.04 -10.00 14.31
N ASP A 166 5.83 -10.51 14.17
CA ASP A 166 5.41 -11.66 14.94
C ASP A 166 4.38 -12.48 14.15
N ASN A 167 4.06 -13.68 14.63
CA ASN A 167 3.28 -14.69 13.93
C ASN A 167 2.00 -15.10 14.67
N GLY A 168 1.42 -14.20 15.47
CA GLY A 168 0.12 -14.40 16.09
C GLY A 168 -1.01 -14.60 15.07
N ASP A 169 -2.12 -15.18 15.53
CA ASP A 169 -3.26 -15.56 14.68
C ASP A 169 -4.18 -14.37 14.35
N THR A 170 -4.03 -13.23 15.04
CA THR A 170 -4.78 -12.01 14.71
C THR A 170 -4.39 -11.54 13.31
N ARG A 171 -5.39 -11.49 12.41
CA ARG A 171 -5.23 -10.96 11.05
C ARG A 171 -4.57 -9.59 11.12
N ARG A 172 -3.54 -9.35 10.32
CA ARG A 172 -2.90 -8.05 10.13
C ARG A 172 -2.27 -7.97 8.75
N ARG A 173 -1.84 -6.77 8.34
CA ARG A 173 -1.17 -6.55 7.05
C ARG A 173 0.36 -6.70 7.13
N MET A 174 0.99 -6.34 8.26
CA MET A 174 2.42 -6.57 8.48
C MET A 174 2.69 -8.05 8.71
N LYS A 175 3.35 -8.70 7.76
CA LYS A 175 3.46 -10.17 7.71
C LYS A 175 4.90 -10.63 7.59
N MET A 176 5.13 -11.82 8.15
CA MET A 176 6.33 -12.60 7.97
C MET A 176 5.94 -14.08 7.85
N TYR A 177 6.52 -14.80 6.89
CA TYR A 177 6.27 -16.23 6.71
C TYR A 177 7.43 -16.95 6.02
N ASP A 178 7.52 -18.26 6.25
CA ASP A 178 8.44 -19.12 5.50
C ASP A 178 7.95 -19.29 4.05
N ALA A 179 8.74 -18.80 3.12
CA ALA A 179 8.57 -18.93 1.68
C ALA A 179 9.56 -19.96 1.14
N TRP A 180 9.27 -21.24 1.40
CA TRP A 180 10.06 -22.38 0.93
C TRP A 180 11.51 -22.36 1.44
N GLY A 181 11.69 -22.14 2.75
CA GLY A 181 13.00 -22.12 3.41
C GLY A 181 13.71 -20.77 3.40
N ALA A 182 13.06 -19.72 2.91
CA ALA A 182 13.50 -18.33 3.05
C ALA A 182 12.43 -17.52 3.79
N MET A 183 12.84 -16.57 4.62
CA MET A 183 11.87 -15.70 5.30
C MET A 183 11.40 -14.59 4.36
N HIS A 184 10.10 -14.43 4.24
CA HIS A 184 9.45 -13.33 3.54
C HIS A 184 9.06 -12.22 4.52
N TYR A 185 9.12 -10.96 4.08
CA TYR A 185 8.62 -9.82 4.86
C TYR A 185 7.72 -8.90 4.04
N ASN A 186 6.57 -8.57 4.60
CA ASN A 186 5.79 -7.38 4.25
C ASN A 186 5.94 -6.35 5.36
N GLY A 187 6.53 -5.20 5.01
CA GLY A 187 6.71 -4.06 5.89
C GLY A 187 5.68 -2.99 5.60
N VAL A 188 4.59 -3.01 6.35
CA VAL A 188 3.45 -2.09 6.22
C VAL A 188 3.04 -1.63 7.61
N GLN A 189 2.59 -0.38 7.75
CA GLN A 189 2.28 0.21 9.06
C GLN A 189 3.38 -0.03 10.11
N TRP A 190 4.64 0.09 9.70
CA TRP A 190 5.81 -0.42 10.42
C TRP A 190 6.63 0.66 11.14
N PHE A 191 6.30 1.94 10.94
CA PHE A 191 6.98 3.10 11.52
C PHE A 191 5.98 4.02 12.24
N PRO A 192 6.42 4.83 13.23
CA PRO A 192 5.60 5.89 13.82
C PRO A 192 5.12 6.87 12.76
N LYS A 193 3.81 6.89 12.51
CA LYS A 193 3.24 7.73 11.46
C LYS A 193 2.46 8.89 12.06
N MET A 194 2.66 10.11 11.57
CA MET A 194 1.94 11.30 12.04
C MET A 194 0.44 11.09 11.83
N CYS A 195 -0.35 11.29 12.89
CA CYS A 195 -1.80 11.34 12.79
C CYS A 195 -2.20 12.56 11.95
N VAL A 196 -3.23 12.45 11.14
CA VAL A 196 -3.68 13.60 10.36
C VAL A 196 -4.29 14.65 11.28
N TYR A 197 -3.93 15.93 11.07
CA TYR A 197 -4.68 17.06 11.60
C TYR A 197 -5.52 17.65 10.48
N ASP A 198 -6.85 17.58 10.56
CA ASP A 198 -7.74 18.09 9.53
C ASP A 198 -8.79 19.08 10.06
N ARG A 199 -9.44 19.76 9.11
CA ARG A 199 -10.44 20.81 9.39
C ARG A 199 -11.74 20.33 10.03
N LYS A 200 -12.02 19.02 9.99
CA LYS A 200 -13.29 18.45 10.45
C LYS A 200 -13.16 17.85 11.84
N PHE A 201 -12.10 17.08 12.08
CA PHE A 201 -11.91 16.31 13.29
C PHE A 201 -10.79 16.86 14.18
N GLY A 202 -9.97 17.79 13.68
CA GLY A 202 -8.72 18.13 14.34
C GLY A 202 -7.77 16.95 14.19
N TRP A 203 -7.23 16.44 15.30
CA TRP A 203 -6.37 15.26 15.27
C TRP A 203 -7.18 13.97 15.08
N ASP A 204 -6.81 13.18 14.08
CA ASP A 204 -7.33 11.84 13.82
C ASP A 204 -6.67 10.83 14.78
N THR A 205 -7.20 10.73 16.01
CA THR A 205 -6.63 9.88 17.06
C THR A 205 -7.41 8.57 17.27
N TYR A 206 -8.03 8.06 16.21
CA TYR A 206 -8.75 6.78 16.30
C TYR A 206 -7.77 5.63 16.51
N GLN A 207 -8.11 4.77 17.47
CA GLN A 207 -7.31 3.60 17.81
C GLN A 207 -7.38 2.58 16.68
N HIS A 208 -6.26 1.92 16.38
CA HIS A 208 -6.22 0.88 15.37
C HIS A 208 -6.87 -0.40 15.87
N LEU A 209 -7.95 -0.79 15.21
CA LEU A 209 -8.70 -2.01 15.49
C LEU A 209 -8.66 -2.94 14.28
N ASN A 210 -7.50 -3.00 13.61
CA ASN A 210 -7.28 -3.82 12.40
C ASN A 210 -8.20 -3.43 11.23
N LYS A 211 -8.29 -2.12 10.99
CA LYS A 211 -9.07 -1.49 9.92
C LYS A 211 -8.18 -0.54 9.11
N GLU A 212 -8.81 0.18 8.19
CA GLU A 212 -8.19 1.16 7.31
C GLU A 212 -7.43 2.27 8.05
N PHE A 213 -6.66 3.04 7.28
CA PHE A 213 -5.79 4.09 7.81
C PHE A 213 -5.98 5.41 7.07
N TYR A 214 -5.37 6.47 7.59
CA TYR A 214 -5.41 7.81 7.02
C TYR A 214 -4.02 8.45 7.20
N GLY A 215 -3.61 9.31 6.26
CA GLY A 215 -2.27 9.91 6.28
C GLY A 215 -2.20 11.20 5.49
N ASP A 216 -1.31 12.10 5.93
CA ASP A 216 -0.99 13.32 5.21
C ASP A 216 -0.12 13.02 3.99
N PHE A 217 -0.33 13.78 2.92
CA PHE A 217 0.54 13.71 1.75
C PHE A 217 1.90 14.35 2.01
N GLY A 218 2.95 13.73 1.49
CA GLY A 218 4.30 14.17 1.74
C GLY A 218 5.36 13.56 0.85
N GLN A 219 6.58 13.61 1.35
CA GLN A 219 7.76 12.97 0.78
C GLN A 219 8.33 11.94 1.75
N TYR A 220 8.83 10.84 1.19
CA TYR A 220 9.50 9.77 1.91
C TYR A 220 10.83 9.48 1.23
N ASP A 221 11.93 9.66 1.96
CA ASP A 221 13.27 9.19 1.60
C ASP A 221 13.63 8.03 2.54
N VAL A 222 13.60 6.80 2.04
CA VAL A 222 13.71 5.60 2.88
C VAL A 222 14.88 4.73 2.46
N SER A 223 15.74 4.39 3.40
CA SER A 223 16.81 3.40 3.28
C SER A 223 16.41 2.11 4.00
N LEU A 224 16.34 0.99 3.28
CA LEU A 224 16.06 -0.34 3.85
C LEU A 224 17.30 -1.22 3.77
N ASN A 225 17.91 -1.53 4.91
CA ASN A 225 19.10 -2.36 5.01
C ASN A 225 18.73 -3.84 5.28
N PHE A 226 18.88 -4.67 4.25
CA PHE A 226 18.59 -6.10 4.27
C PHE A 226 19.86 -6.95 4.11
N PRO A 227 19.82 -8.25 4.47
CA PRO A 227 20.81 -9.21 4.01
C PRO A 227 20.90 -9.19 2.47
N SER A 228 22.11 -9.36 1.95
CA SER A 228 22.44 -9.11 0.54
C SER A 228 21.72 -10.02 -0.48
N ASN A 229 21.15 -11.13 -0.02
CA ASN A 229 20.37 -12.07 -0.82
C ASN A 229 18.91 -11.66 -1.04
N TYR A 230 18.38 -10.69 -0.30
CA TYR A 230 17.01 -10.22 -0.49
C TYR A 230 16.88 -9.40 -1.76
N VAL A 231 15.73 -9.56 -2.43
CA VAL A 231 15.22 -8.65 -3.45
C VAL A 231 14.09 -7.87 -2.81
N VAL A 232 14.08 -6.55 -2.99
CA VAL A 232 13.14 -5.64 -2.33
C VAL A 232 12.51 -4.71 -3.35
N GLU A 233 11.20 -4.52 -3.25
CA GLU A 233 10.49 -3.39 -3.86
C GLU A 233 9.62 -2.71 -2.80
N ALA A 234 9.34 -1.44 -3.04
CA ALA A 234 8.65 -0.57 -2.09
C ALA A 234 7.86 0.52 -2.80
N THR A 235 7.06 1.26 -2.04
CA THR A 235 6.58 2.59 -2.43
C THR A 235 7.76 3.47 -2.86
N GLY A 236 7.61 4.21 -3.96
CA GLY A 236 8.62 5.16 -4.44
C GLY A 236 9.60 4.63 -5.48
N ALA A 237 10.28 5.55 -6.17
CA ALA A 237 11.31 5.24 -7.14
C ALA A 237 12.61 4.84 -6.42
N ILE A 238 13.20 3.71 -6.84
CA ILE A 238 14.50 3.27 -6.34
C ILE A 238 15.61 4.20 -6.84
N GLN A 239 16.50 4.60 -5.93
CA GLN A 239 17.53 5.62 -6.17
C GLN A 239 18.89 5.01 -6.53
N ASN A 240 19.16 3.78 -6.10
CA ASN A 240 20.44 3.09 -6.28
C ASN A 240 20.30 1.73 -7.00
N ARG A 241 19.38 1.62 -7.96
CA ARG A 241 19.07 0.35 -8.66
C ARG A 241 20.32 -0.36 -9.20
N LYS A 242 21.28 0.36 -9.79
CA LYS A 242 22.52 -0.21 -10.34
C LYS A 242 23.39 -0.92 -9.30
N GLU A 243 23.32 -0.49 -8.04
CA GLU A 243 24.07 -1.06 -6.93
C GLU A 243 23.39 -2.34 -6.39
N VAL A 244 22.08 -2.27 -6.14
CA VAL A 244 21.35 -3.35 -5.44
C VAL A 244 20.74 -4.39 -6.40
N LEU A 245 20.46 -3.99 -7.63
CA LEU A 245 19.93 -4.81 -8.74
C LEU A 245 20.68 -4.52 -10.04
N PRO A 246 21.98 -4.85 -10.13
CA PRO A 246 22.74 -4.72 -11.37
C PRO A 246 22.11 -5.53 -12.51
N GLU A 247 22.40 -5.14 -13.74
CA GLU A 247 21.77 -5.71 -14.95
C GLU A 247 21.90 -7.23 -15.03
N GLU A 248 23.10 -7.77 -14.78
CA GLU A 248 23.34 -9.23 -14.76
C GLU A 248 22.47 -9.97 -13.73
N LEU A 249 22.19 -9.33 -12.58
CA LEU A 249 21.31 -9.92 -11.57
C LEU A 249 19.85 -9.85 -12.03
N ARG A 250 19.42 -8.72 -12.63
CA ARG A 250 18.07 -8.58 -13.19
C ARG A 250 17.78 -9.62 -14.28
N GLU A 251 18.75 -9.89 -15.15
CA GLU A 251 18.61 -10.93 -16.17
C GLU A 251 18.39 -12.32 -15.57
N LYS A 252 19.10 -12.65 -14.47
CA LYS A 252 18.94 -13.93 -13.76
C LYS A 252 17.60 -14.00 -13.02
N LEU A 253 17.14 -12.88 -12.46
CA LEU A 253 15.88 -12.78 -11.73
C LEU A 253 14.65 -12.64 -12.64
N ASP A 254 14.83 -12.58 -13.96
CA ASP A 254 13.71 -12.43 -14.90
C ASP A 254 12.71 -13.59 -14.76
N VAL A 255 11.44 -13.26 -14.53
CA VAL A 255 10.33 -14.22 -14.39
C VAL A 255 10.27 -15.21 -15.56
N LYS A 256 10.69 -14.79 -16.78
CA LYS A 256 10.69 -15.65 -17.99
C LYS A 256 11.57 -16.89 -17.86
N ASN A 257 12.60 -16.84 -17.02
CA ASN A 257 13.52 -17.95 -16.80
C ASN A 257 12.86 -19.13 -16.05
N PHE A 258 11.69 -18.89 -15.45
CA PHE A 258 11.01 -19.83 -14.55
C PHE A 258 9.62 -20.25 -15.07
N LYS A 259 9.34 -20.03 -16.36
CA LYS A 259 8.04 -20.33 -16.99
C LYS A 259 7.63 -21.81 -16.91
N ASP A 260 8.60 -22.72 -16.89
CA ASP A 260 8.35 -24.18 -16.92
C ASP A 260 8.32 -24.80 -15.51
N LYS A 261 8.52 -23.98 -14.47
CA LYS A 261 8.54 -24.42 -13.07
C LYS A 261 7.17 -24.92 -12.62
N LYS A 262 7.11 -25.99 -11.83
CA LYS A 262 5.84 -26.46 -11.26
C LYS A 262 5.41 -25.53 -10.14
N TRP A 263 4.09 -25.38 -9.98
CA TRP A 263 3.52 -24.58 -8.89
C TRP A 263 3.98 -25.12 -7.54
N ASN A 264 4.44 -24.24 -6.65
CA ASN A 264 5.00 -24.55 -5.32
C ASN A 264 6.29 -25.40 -5.34
N GLU A 265 6.96 -25.53 -6.48
CA GLU A 265 8.29 -26.13 -6.55
C GLU A 265 9.31 -25.20 -5.87
N ALA A 266 10.21 -25.77 -5.06
CA ALA A 266 11.20 -25.01 -4.29
C ALA A 266 12.01 -24.03 -5.16
N PRO A 267 12.27 -22.80 -4.69
CA PRO A 267 12.95 -21.77 -5.49
C PRO A 267 14.43 -22.10 -5.73
N SER A 268 14.97 -21.61 -6.84
CA SER A 268 16.41 -21.63 -7.12
C SER A 268 17.13 -20.59 -6.25
N ILE A 269 18.39 -20.85 -5.89
CA ILE A 269 19.22 -19.88 -5.17
C ILE A 269 20.02 -19.05 -6.18
N ILE A 270 19.54 -17.85 -6.52
CA ILE A 270 20.22 -16.92 -7.44
C ILE A 270 21.28 -16.08 -6.71
N THR A 271 20.93 -15.58 -5.51
CA THR A 271 21.87 -14.88 -4.62
C THR A 271 21.95 -15.66 -3.31
N PRO A 272 23.08 -16.31 -2.99
CA PRO A 272 23.20 -17.10 -1.77
C PRO A 272 23.22 -16.20 -0.52
N TYR A 273 22.57 -16.65 0.55
CA TYR A 273 22.69 -15.99 1.85
C TYR A 273 24.12 -16.11 2.39
N LYS A 274 24.66 -14.98 2.86
CA LYS A 274 25.96 -14.91 3.49
C LYS A 274 25.83 -14.04 4.74
N LYS A 275 26.01 -14.68 5.91
CA LYS A 275 25.86 -14.01 7.21
C LYS A 275 26.74 -12.76 7.27
N GLY A 276 26.14 -11.62 7.60
CA GLY A 276 26.81 -10.33 7.72
C GLY A 276 26.98 -9.54 6.40
N GLU A 277 26.74 -10.13 5.22
CA GLU A 277 26.77 -9.39 3.95
C GLU A 277 25.41 -8.74 3.69
N ARG A 278 25.38 -7.41 3.47
CA ARG A 278 24.15 -6.62 3.44
C ARG A 278 24.11 -5.64 2.27
N LYS A 279 22.89 -5.22 1.91
CA LYS A 279 22.59 -4.20 0.91
C LYS A 279 21.61 -3.20 1.47
N THR A 280 21.77 -1.93 1.09
CA THR A 280 20.82 -0.87 1.46
C THR A 280 20.07 -0.41 0.22
N TRP A 281 18.76 -0.62 0.22
CA TRP A 281 17.85 -0.20 -0.84
C TRP A 281 17.35 1.20 -0.53
N LYS A 282 17.53 2.15 -1.46
CA LYS A 282 17.13 3.54 -1.26
C LYS A 282 15.93 3.86 -2.13
N PHE A 283 14.85 4.32 -1.53
CA PHE A 283 13.63 4.72 -2.23
C PHE A 283 13.30 6.18 -1.94
N LYS A 284 12.76 6.86 -2.95
CA LYS A 284 12.20 8.20 -2.84
C LYS A 284 10.76 8.18 -3.33
N ALA A 285 9.82 8.67 -2.55
CA ALA A 285 8.41 8.81 -2.94
C ALA A 285 7.95 10.24 -2.66
N ILE A 286 7.22 10.85 -3.60
CA ILE A 286 6.72 12.23 -3.47
C ILE A 286 5.23 12.25 -3.80
N ASN A 287 4.47 13.08 -3.07
CA ASN A 287 3.02 13.18 -3.13
C ASN A 287 2.34 11.86 -2.76
N VAL A 288 2.86 11.15 -1.77
CA VAL A 288 2.24 9.92 -1.24
C VAL A 288 1.88 10.12 0.23
N HIS A 289 0.90 9.36 0.72
CA HIS A 289 0.42 9.42 2.11
C HIS A 289 0.87 8.24 2.97
N ASP A 290 1.62 7.28 2.41
CA ASP A 290 2.14 6.13 3.12
C ASP A 290 3.38 5.53 2.45
N PHE A 291 4.10 4.67 3.18
CA PHE A 291 5.25 3.94 2.66
C PHE A 291 5.23 2.47 3.09
N ALA A 292 5.23 1.58 2.11
CA ALA A 292 5.27 0.13 2.30
C ALA A 292 6.42 -0.52 1.54
N PHE A 293 6.85 -1.70 1.98
CA PHE A 293 7.80 -2.54 1.25
C PHE A 293 7.46 -4.03 1.36
N THR A 294 8.00 -4.80 0.41
CA THR A 294 8.04 -6.26 0.49
C THR A 294 9.40 -6.79 0.09
N ALA A 295 9.84 -7.87 0.73
CA ALA A 295 11.19 -8.41 0.58
C ALA A 295 11.21 -9.94 0.68
N ASP A 296 11.83 -10.57 -0.31
CA ASP A 296 11.96 -12.03 -0.39
C ASP A 296 13.20 -12.44 -1.23
N PRO A 297 14.05 -13.38 -0.80
CA PRO A 297 15.17 -13.88 -1.60
C PRO A 297 14.76 -14.65 -2.87
N SER A 298 13.55 -15.21 -2.88
CA SER A 298 12.97 -15.96 -4.00
C SER A 298 12.28 -15.08 -5.03
N TYR A 299 12.21 -13.77 -4.82
CA TYR A 299 11.54 -12.89 -5.76
C TYR A 299 12.19 -12.85 -7.13
N ARG A 300 11.34 -12.89 -8.16
CA ARG A 300 11.64 -12.75 -9.58
C ARG A 300 10.87 -11.55 -10.11
N ILE A 301 11.45 -10.88 -11.09
CA ILE A 301 10.98 -9.57 -11.55
C ILE A 301 10.70 -9.65 -13.05
N ASN A 302 9.55 -9.15 -13.49
CA ASN A 302 9.36 -8.68 -14.86
C ASN A 302 9.01 -7.19 -14.83
N THR A 303 9.34 -6.48 -15.91
CA THR A 303 9.13 -5.03 -16.01
C THR A 303 8.66 -4.69 -17.40
N GLU A 304 7.59 -3.90 -17.46
CA GLU A 304 7.13 -3.21 -18.66
C GLU A 304 7.02 -1.72 -18.40
N TYR A 305 6.78 -0.95 -19.46
CA TYR A 305 6.60 0.49 -19.35
C TYR A 305 5.40 0.94 -20.15
N TRP A 306 4.58 1.80 -19.53
CA TRP A 306 3.53 2.52 -20.24
C TRP A 306 3.66 4.01 -19.98
N ASN A 307 3.85 4.80 -21.03
CA ASN A 307 3.98 6.26 -20.95
C ASN A 307 5.00 6.76 -19.89
N GLY A 308 6.14 6.06 -19.77
CA GLY A 308 7.18 6.37 -18.80
C GLY A 308 6.96 5.82 -17.38
N ILE A 309 5.83 5.16 -17.11
CA ILE A 309 5.54 4.52 -15.83
C ILE A 309 6.13 3.11 -15.84
N GLU A 310 6.99 2.81 -14.86
CA GLU A 310 7.57 1.48 -14.65
C GLU A 310 6.52 0.53 -14.04
N CYS A 311 6.09 -0.46 -14.80
CA CYS A 311 5.08 -1.44 -14.41
C CYS A 311 5.77 -2.75 -14.06
N VAL A 312 5.73 -3.14 -12.79
CA VAL A 312 6.54 -4.26 -12.26
C VAL A 312 5.63 -5.37 -11.76
N GLY A 313 5.93 -6.60 -12.17
CA GLY A 313 5.46 -7.78 -11.47
C GLY A 313 6.60 -8.37 -10.64
N LEU A 314 6.37 -8.48 -9.32
CA LEU A 314 7.30 -9.06 -8.37
C LEU A 314 6.72 -10.37 -7.86
N VAL A 315 7.42 -11.48 -8.05
CA VAL A 315 6.80 -12.81 -7.93
C VAL A 315 7.68 -13.75 -7.12
N GLN A 316 7.14 -14.49 -6.16
CA GLN A 316 7.88 -15.59 -5.54
C GLN A 316 8.14 -16.67 -6.59
N GLU A 317 9.39 -17.10 -6.80
CA GLU A 317 9.75 -18.05 -7.88
C GLU A 317 8.82 -19.28 -7.98
N PRO A 318 8.38 -19.91 -6.87
CA PRO A 318 7.49 -21.07 -6.92
C PRO A 318 6.13 -20.82 -7.60
N HIS A 319 5.75 -19.55 -7.78
CA HIS A 319 4.54 -19.10 -8.47
C HIS A 319 4.81 -18.54 -9.87
N ALA A 320 6.07 -18.43 -10.30
CA ALA A 320 6.49 -17.72 -11.53
C ALA A 320 5.75 -18.16 -12.79
N ARG A 321 5.43 -19.45 -12.95
CA ARG A 321 4.65 -19.96 -14.10
C ARG A 321 3.30 -19.24 -14.24
N GLY A 322 2.62 -18.94 -13.13
CA GLY A 322 1.31 -18.29 -13.13
C GLY A 322 1.36 -16.77 -13.33
N TRP A 323 2.55 -16.17 -13.27
CA TRP A 323 2.75 -14.71 -13.24
C TRP A 323 3.57 -14.16 -14.42
N GLN A 324 3.81 -14.96 -15.46
CA GLN A 324 4.61 -14.55 -16.62
C GLN A 324 4.15 -13.22 -17.25
N THR A 325 2.85 -12.91 -17.17
CA THR A 325 2.22 -11.72 -17.77
C THR A 325 1.90 -10.61 -16.75
N SER A 326 2.38 -10.70 -15.51
CA SER A 326 2.02 -9.75 -14.46
C SER A 326 2.38 -8.31 -14.81
N ALA A 327 3.63 -8.00 -15.17
CA ALA A 327 4.03 -6.64 -15.56
C ALA A 327 3.24 -6.08 -16.74
N SER A 328 2.91 -6.93 -17.73
CA SER A 328 2.12 -6.52 -18.88
C SER A 328 0.67 -6.24 -18.52
N TYR A 329 0.12 -7.01 -17.58
CA TYR A 329 -1.21 -6.78 -17.05
C TYR A 329 -1.27 -5.51 -16.18
N VAL A 330 -0.25 -5.25 -15.36
CA VAL A 330 -0.09 -3.96 -14.65
C VAL A 330 -0.10 -2.80 -15.65
N ALA A 331 0.70 -2.88 -16.72
CA ALA A 331 0.75 -1.83 -17.75
C ALA A 331 -0.61 -1.61 -18.44
N GLN A 332 -1.36 -2.69 -18.69
CA GLN A 332 -2.71 -2.62 -19.26
C GLN A 332 -3.72 -1.97 -18.30
N ILE A 333 -3.66 -2.27 -17.00
CA ILE A 333 -4.51 -1.64 -15.98
C ILE A 333 -4.20 -0.15 -15.91
N ILE A 334 -2.91 0.21 -15.79
CA ILE A 334 -2.45 1.59 -15.73
C ILE A 334 -2.93 2.37 -16.96
N LYS A 335 -2.77 1.80 -18.16
CA LYS A 335 -3.26 2.38 -19.40
C LYS A 335 -4.78 2.61 -19.35
N THR A 336 -5.54 1.55 -19.05
CA THR A 336 -7.01 1.57 -19.07
C THR A 336 -7.56 2.64 -18.15
N PHE A 337 -7.13 2.65 -16.88
CA PHE A 337 -7.62 3.65 -15.93
C PHE A 337 -7.11 5.05 -16.23
N SER A 338 -5.90 5.19 -16.78
CA SER A 338 -5.39 6.49 -17.20
C SER A 338 -6.17 7.10 -18.37
N GLU A 339 -6.63 6.28 -19.31
CA GLU A 339 -7.41 6.71 -20.47
C GLU A 339 -8.87 6.98 -20.10
N ASP A 340 -9.45 6.19 -19.18
CA ASP A 340 -10.88 6.27 -18.85
C ASP A 340 -11.20 7.20 -17.64
N PHE A 341 -10.32 7.34 -16.65
CA PHE A 341 -10.63 8.06 -15.39
C PHE A 341 -9.69 9.22 -15.05
N GLY A 342 -8.49 9.25 -15.65
CA GLY A 342 -7.52 10.32 -15.45
C GLY A 342 -6.12 9.75 -15.27
N LYS A 343 -5.10 10.50 -15.69
CA LYS A 343 -3.73 9.98 -15.77
C LYS A 343 -3.17 9.55 -14.41
N TYR A 344 -2.62 8.34 -14.35
CA TYR A 344 -1.72 7.92 -13.28
C TYR A 344 -0.52 8.87 -13.17
N GLN A 345 -0.23 9.38 -11.98
CA GLN A 345 0.78 10.43 -11.76
C GLN A 345 2.10 9.92 -11.17
N TYR A 346 2.13 8.69 -10.66
CA TYR A 346 3.34 8.13 -10.04
C TYR A 346 4.29 7.50 -11.06
N PRO A 347 5.61 7.45 -10.77
CA PRO A 347 6.61 6.83 -11.66
C PRO A 347 6.43 5.35 -11.94
N LYS A 348 5.80 4.64 -11.00
CA LYS A 348 5.95 3.20 -10.87
C LYS A 348 4.68 2.60 -10.29
N MET A 349 4.34 1.39 -10.71
CA MET A 349 3.37 0.55 -10.05
C MET A 349 3.91 -0.88 -9.96
N VAL A 350 3.94 -1.43 -8.76
CA VAL A 350 4.39 -2.81 -8.48
C VAL A 350 3.19 -3.65 -8.05
N ALA A 351 2.96 -4.78 -8.71
CA ALA A 351 2.10 -5.85 -8.19
C ALA A 351 2.97 -6.98 -7.66
N ALA A 352 2.90 -7.25 -6.35
CA ALA A 352 3.77 -8.20 -5.67
C ALA A 352 2.99 -9.43 -5.17
N ASP A 353 3.43 -10.62 -5.55
CA ASP A 353 2.96 -11.89 -4.97
C ASP A 353 3.48 -12.04 -3.53
N ALA A 354 2.69 -11.55 -2.58
CA ALA A 354 3.11 -11.30 -1.20
C ALA A 354 2.06 -11.78 -0.16
N ALA A 355 1.18 -12.69 -0.57
CA ALA A 355 0.15 -13.31 0.26
C ALA A 355 -0.77 -12.31 0.99
N ASP A 356 -1.20 -11.25 0.29
CA ASP A 356 -2.17 -10.28 0.78
C ASP A 356 -3.20 -9.90 -0.30
N GLY A 357 -4.06 -8.96 0.04
CA GLY A 357 -4.86 -8.14 -0.88
C GLY A 357 -4.97 -6.76 -0.23
N MET A 358 -3.97 -5.93 -0.50
CA MET A 358 -3.87 -4.58 0.05
C MET A 358 -3.03 -3.68 -0.87
N GLU A 359 -3.50 -2.46 -1.01
CA GLU A 359 -2.89 -1.36 -1.72
C GLU A 359 -2.00 -0.48 -0.84
N TYR A 360 -0.95 0.05 -1.47
CA TYR A 360 -0.13 1.14 -0.99
C TYR A 360 0.25 2.01 -2.19
N PRO A 361 0.71 3.26 -1.98
CA PRO A 361 1.17 4.10 -3.08
C PRO A 361 2.27 3.39 -3.88
N MET A 362 2.04 3.16 -5.17
CA MET A 362 2.95 2.48 -6.11
C MET A 362 3.24 0.99 -5.83
N LEU A 363 2.60 0.36 -4.85
CA LEU A 363 2.83 -1.04 -4.48
C LEU A 363 1.52 -1.71 -4.05
N THR A 364 1.20 -2.87 -4.62
CA THR A 364 0.13 -3.74 -4.14
C THR A 364 0.72 -5.06 -3.66
N LEU A 365 0.22 -5.55 -2.53
CA LEU A 365 0.55 -6.85 -1.97
C LEU A 365 -0.61 -7.78 -2.30
N ASP A 366 -0.34 -8.73 -3.19
CA ASP A 366 -1.31 -9.57 -3.89
C ASP A 366 -1.02 -11.06 -3.68
N GLY A 367 -1.71 -11.91 -4.44
CA GLY A 367 -1.39 -13.33 -4.55
C GLY A 367 -2.20 -14.04 -5.63
N GLY A 368 -2.06 -15.36 -5.67
CA GLY A 368 -2.81 -16.22 -6.59
C GLY A 368 -2.06 -16.50 -7.90
N SER A 369 -2.77 -16.86 -8.97
CA SER A 369 -2.19 -17.20 -10.27
C SER A 369 -3.08 -16.73 -11.41
N SER A 370 -2.53 -16.48 -12.59
CA SER A 370 -3.33 -16.17 -13.78
C SER A 370 -4.19 -17.37 -14.20
N PRO A 371 -5.47 -17.17 -14.60
CA PRO A 371 -6.18 -15.89 -14.71
C PRO A 371 -6.85 -15.42 -13.40
N GLY A 372 -6.76 -16.18 -12.31
CA GLY A 372 -7.43 -15.91 -11.03
C GLY A 372 -7.03 -14.59 -10.36
N TYR A 373 -5.75 -14.20 -10.38
CA TYR A 373 -5.31 -12.93 -9.77
C TYR A 373 -5.83 -11.69 -10.50
N LYS A 374 -6.35 -11.83 -11.73
CA LYS A 374 -6.60 -10.66 -12.60
C LYS A 374 -7.59 -9.68 -11.97
N GLY A 375 -8.63 -10.19 -11.33
CA GLY A 375 -9.60 -9.36 -10.62
C GLY A 375 -8.99 -8.68 -9.39
N LEU A 376 -8.09 -9.37 -8.68
CA LEU A 376 -7.37 -8.80 -7.54
C LEU A 376 -6.47 -7.66 -8.01
N LEU A 377 -5.60 -7.88 -9.01
CA LEU A 377 -4.69 -6.83 -9.49
C LEU A 377 -5.43 -5.60 -10.02
N VAL A 378 -6.56 -5.78 -10.71
CA VAL A 378 -7.39 -4.65 -11.17
C VAL A 378 -7.94 -3.85 -9.97
N HIS A 379 -8.37 -4.55 -8.91
CA HIS A 379 -8.88 -3.93 -7.68
C HIS A 379 -7.76 -3.18 -6.95
N GLU A 380 -6.72 -3.88 -6.53
CA GLU A 380 -5.63 -3.32 -5.70
C GLU A 380 -4.91 -2.15 -6.42
N ILE A 381 -4.67 -2.26 -7.73
CA ILE A 381 -4.07 -1.16 -8.49
C ILE A 381 -5.08 -0.01 -8.68
N GLY A 382 -6.38 -0.31 -8.75
CA GLY A 382 -7.45 0.68 -8.85
C GLY A 382 -7.47 1.68 -7.68
N HIS A 383 -7.18 1.20 -6.47
CA HIS A 383 -7.09 2.08 -5.29
C HIS A 383 -6.05 3.21 -5.44
N ASN A 384 -5.02 3.04 -6.28
CA ASN A 384 -4.04 4.11 -6.47
C ASN A 384 -4.64 5.39 -7.09
N TRP A 385 -5.84 5.32 -7.70
CA TRP A 385 -6.55 6.52 -8.16
C TRP A 385 -7.27 7.25 -7.03
N PHE A 386 -8.09 6.55 -6.24
CA PHE A 386 -9.03 7.19 -5.30
C PHE A 386 -8.48 7.30 -3.88
N TYR A 387 -7.67 6.34 -3.44
CA TYR A 387 -6.94 6.46 -2.19
C TYR A 387 -5.52 6.94 -2.41
N GLY A 388 -4.78 6.30 -3.32
CA GLY A 388 -3.38 6.66 -3.58
C GLY A 388 -3.18 8.12 -4.00
N MET A 389 -3.93 8.64 -4.99
CA MET A 389 -3.75 10.00 -5.54
C MET A 389 -4.75 11.03 -5.04
N VAL A 390 -5.99 10.62 -4.72
CA VAL A 390 -7.02 11.54 -4.19
C VAL A 390 -6.94 11.61 -2.65
N GLY A 391 -6.72 10.49 -1.96
CA GLY A 391 -6.42 10.44 -0.53
C GLY A 391 -7.56 10.91 0.37
N ASN A 392 -8.60 10.07 0.51
CA ASN A 392 -9.66 10.29 1.49
C ASN A 392 -9.26 9.78 2.89
N ASN A 393 -9.96 10.27 3.91
CA ASN A 393 -10.01 9.62 5.22
C ASN A 393 -10.80 8.31 5.05
N GLU A 394 -10.10 7.20 4.88
CA GLU A 394 -10.66 5.87 4.62
C GLU A 394 -11.35 5.28 5.86
N THR A 395 -10.86 5.62 7.07
CA THR A 395 -11.53 5.22 8.32
C THR A 395 -12.93 5.79 8.42
N TYR A 396 -13.19 7.00 7.92
CA TYR A 396 -14.52 7.63 7.95
C TYR A 396 -15.30 7.52 6.64
N ARG A 397 -14.62 7.41 5.50
CA ARG A 397 -15.20 7.39 4.15
C ARG A 397 -14.66 6.25 3.29
N ALA A 398 -14.63 5.04 3.84
CA ALA A 398 -14.23 3.84 3.11
C ALA A 398 -14.94 3.68 1.76
N SER A 399 -16.18 4.20 1.62
CA SER A 399 -16.93 4.12 0.36
C SER A 399 -16.27 4.87 -0.79
N LEU A 400 -15.54 5.96 -0.52
CA LEU A 400 -14.82 6.70 -1.55
C LEU A 400 -13.60 5.96 -2.08
N ASP A 401 -13.11 4.98 -1.33
CA ASP A 401 -12.04 4.12 -1.78
C ASP A 401 -12.58 2.79 -2.28
N GLU A 402 -12.91 1.86 -1.38
CA GLU A 402 -13.37 0.50 -1.70
C GLU A 402 -14.57 0.47 -2.64
N GLY A 403 -15.49 1.43 -2.51
CA GLY A 403 -16.64 1.55 -3.39
C GLY A 403 -16.31 2.01 -4.81
N PHE A 404 -15.42 3.00 -4.94
CA PHE A 404 -14.95 3.47 -6.24
C PHE A 404 -14.02 2.47 -6.90
N THR A 405 -13.16 1.82 -6.11
CA THR A 405 -12.31 0.74 -6.58
C THR A 405 -13.15 -0.45 -7.04
N GLN A 406 -14.21 -0.85 -6.32
CA GLN A 406 -15.09 -1.93 -6.78
C GLN A 406 -15.76 -1.59 -8.13
N PHE A 407 -16.10 -0.32 -8.34
CA PHE A 407 -16.60 0.17 -9.63
C PHE A 407 -15.52 0.03 -10.73
N LEU A 408 -14.29 0.47 -10.46
CA LEU A 408 -13.14 0.31 -11.35
C LEU A 408 -12.84 -1.17 -11.64
N THR A 409 -13.00 -2.06 -10.66
CA THR A 409 -12.77 -3.50 -10.81
C THR A 409 -13.66 -4.10 -11.88
N ALA A 410 -14.97 -3.83 -11.82
CA ALA A 410 -15.88 -4.29 -12.87
C ALA A 410 -15.57 -3.63 -14.23
N TRP A 411 -15.26 -2.33 -14.24
CA TRP A 411 -14.99 -1.59 -15.47
C TRP A 411 -13.72 -2.09 -16.17
N GLY A 412 -12.63 -2.18 -15.42
CA GLY A 412 -11.33 -2.63 -15.89
C GLY A 412 -11.38 -4.07 -16.38
N LEU A 413 -12.03 -4.97 -15.66
CA LEU A 413 -12.22 -6.35 -16.13
C LEU A 413 -13.02 -6.41 -17.42
N THR A 414 -14.10 -5.64 -17.57
CA THR A 414 -14.84 -5.56 -18.84
C THR A 414 -13.97 -5.06 -19.98
N ARG A 415 -13.13 -4.04 -19.75
CA ARG A 415 -12.23 -3.48 -20.78
C ARG A 415 -11.09 -4.43 -21.16
N LEU A 416 -10.55 -5.18 -20.20
CA LEU A 416 -9.35 -6.02 -20.38
C LEU A 416 -9.69 -7.45 -20.80
N GLU A 417 -10.76 -8.03 -20.26
CA GLU A 417 -11.11 -9.44 -20.43
C GLU A 417 -12.39 -9.65 -21.25
N GLY A 418 -13.10 -8.58 -21.59
CA GLY A 418 -14.42 -8.62 -22.22
C GLY A 418 -15.57 -8.64 -21.21
N ASP A 419 -16.80 -8.49 -21.67
CA ASP A 419 -17.94 -8.23 -20.77
C ASP A 419 -18.42 -9.46 -19.98
N THR A 420 -18.30 -10.65 -20.57
CA THR A 420 -18.86 -11.90 -20.02
C THR A 420 -17.80 -12.77 -19.35
N ILE A 421 -18.09 -13.29 -18.15
CA ILE A 421 -17.21 -14.24 -17.47
C ILE A 421 -17.29 -15.61 -18.18
N SER A 422 -16.19 -16.02 -18.82
CA SER A 422 -16.15 -17.21 -19.67
C SER A 422 -15.87 -18.55 -18.93
N LYS A 423 -15.84 -18.58 -17.58
CA LYS A 423 -15.55 -19.82 -16.84
C LYS A 423 -16.43 -20.04 -15.59
N LYS A 424 -17.02 -21.25 -15.51
CA LYS A 424 -17.51 -21.85 -14.26
C LYS A 424 -16.35 -22.05 -13.27
N PRO A 425 -16.47 -21.59 -12.02
CA PRO A 425 -15.55 -22.01 -10.96
C PRO A 425 -15.70 -23.51 -10.70
N GLU A 426 -14.60 -24.27 -10.74
CA GLU A 426 -14.58 -25.72 -10.49
C GLU A 426 -15.03 -26.11 -9.07
N LYS A 427 -15.06 -25.16 -8.13
CA LYS A 427 -15.34 -25.39 -6.70
C LYS A 427 -16.25 -24.33 -6.08
N LEU A 428 -17.36 -23.97 -6.71
CA LEU A 428 -18.42 -23.32 -5.94
C LEU A 428 -19.10 -24.38 -5.05
N ARG A 429 -18.91 -24.28 -3.74
CA ARG A 429 -19.78 -24.95 -2.77
C ARG A 429 -21.22 -24.52 -3.08
N SER A 430 -22.07 -25.50 -3.40
CA SER A 430 -23.53 -25.41 -3.48
C SER A 430 -24.06 -24.40 -2.46
N THR A 431 -24.60 -23.25 -2.85
CA THR A 431 -26.05 -23.06 -3.08
C THR A 431 -26.43 -21.83 -3.94
N LEU A 432 -25.48 -21.03 -4.42
CA LEU A 432 -25.78 -19.92 -5.35
C LEU A 432 -25.64 -20.43 -6.79
N ALA A 433 -26.76 -20.52 -7.50
CA ALA A 433 -26.78 -20.90 -8.91
C ALA A 433 -25.79 -20.04 -9.70
N TYR A 434 -24.88 -20.68 -10.43
CA TYR A 434 -24.01 -20.00 -11.40
C TYR A 434 -24.90 -19.44 -12.51
N TYR A 435 -25.15 -18.13 -12.47
CA TYR A 435 -25.74 -17.41 -13.59
C TYR A 435 -24.62 -16.92 -14.49
N PRO A 436 -24.62 -17.24 -15.81
CA PRO A 436 -23.78 -16.49 -16.74
C PRO A 436 -24.16 -15.01 -16.61
N GLY A 437 -23.18 -14.17 -16.29
CA GLY A 437 -23.39 -12.76 -16.00
C GLY A 437 -22.19 -11.93 -16.44
N THR A 438 -22.43 -10.63 -16.63
CA THR A 438 -21.36 -9.67 -16.92
C THR A 438 -20.49 -9.46 -15.68
N TYR A 439 -19.29 -8.90 -15.84
CA TYR A 439 -18.49 -8.47 -14.68
C TYR A 439 -19.27 -7.49 -13.81
N ARG A 440 -20.04 -6.59 -14.41
CA ARG A 440 -20.92 -5.66 -13.68
C ARG A 440 -21.98 -6.40 -12.86
N ASP A 441 -22.67 -7.39 -13.42
CA ASP A 441 -23.69 -8.13 -12.68
C ASP A 441 -23.08 -8.91 -11.51
N LEU A 442 -21.96 -9.59 -11.76
CA LEU A 442 -21.37 -10.52 -10.78
C LEU A 442 -20.53 -9.82 -9.72
N ARG A 443 -19.84 -8.72 -10.07
CA ARG A 443 -18.97 -7.98 -9.16
C ARG A 443 -19.65 -6.78 -8.51
N VAL A 444 -20.83 -6.35 -8.97
CA VAL A 444 -21.51 -5.17 -8.42
C VAL A 444 -22.93 -5.50 -8.00
N TYR A 445 -23.82 -5.76 -8.97
CA TYR A 445 -25.26 -5.80 -8.68
C TYR A 445 -25.70 -7.01 -7.86
N THR A 446 -25.19 -8.22 -8.16
CA THR A 446 -25.64 -9.44 -7.48
C THR A 446 -25.40 -9.36 -5.98
N ARG A 447 -24.23 -8.85 -5.57
CA ARG A 447 -23.89 -8.76 -4.15
C ARG A 447 -24.66 -7.64 -3.45
N TYR A 448 -24.83 -6.50 -4.08
CA TYR A 448 -25.70 -5.44 -3.54
C TYR A 448 -27.16 -5.90 -3.36
N ILE A 449 -27.73 -6.59 -4.37
CA ILE A 449 -29.10 -7.13 -4.29
C ILE A 449 -29.19 -8.14 -3.14
N TYR A 450 -28.20 -9.00 -2.97
CA TYR A 450 -28.17 -9.94 -1.85
C TYR A 450 -28.19 -9.23 -0.49
N ASP A 451 -27.36 -8.22 -0.29
CA ASP A 451 -27.31 -7.47 0.98
C ASP A 451 -28.64 -6.72 1.21
N ALA A 452 -29.20 -6.07 0.16
CA ALA A 452 -30.48 -5.37 0.23
C ALA A 452 -31.67 -6.30 0.54
N LEU A 453 -31.71 -7.51 -0.04
CA LEU A 453 -32.76 -8.49 0.22
C LEU A 453 -32.73 -9.04 1.65
N ASN A 454 -31.56 -9.03 2.30
CA ASN A 454 -31.41 -9.44 3.70
C ASN A 454 -31.69 -8.30 4.70
N GLY A 455 -32.01 -7.09 4.20
CA GLY A 455 -32.28 -5.92 5.05
C GLY A 455 -31.01 -5.32 5.66
N ASP A 456 -29.83 -5.69 5.16
CA ASP A 456 -28.57 -5.08 5.54
C ASP A 456 -28.45 -3.73 4.82
N ASP A 457 -28.94 -2.66 5.46
CA ASP A 457 -28.81 -1.29 4.96
C ASP A 457 -28.09 -0.41 5.98
N MET A 458 -26.82 -0.09 5.68
CA MET A 458 -26.02 0.87 6.46
C MET A 458 -25.75 2.14 5.64
N PRO A 459 -25.60 3.30 6.32
CA PRO A 459 -25.11 4.51 5.67
C PRO A 459 -23.68 4.32 5.15
N LEU A 460 -23.38 4.85 3.96
CA LEU A 460 -22.05 4.75 3.34
C LEU A 460 -20.96 5.57 4.06
N ASN A 461 -21.36 6.60 4.81
CA ASN A 461 -20.47 7.45 5.62
C ASN A 461 -20.45 6.98 7.08
N THR A 462 -20.12 5.70 7.26
CA THR A 462 -19.98 5.06 8.57
C THR A 462 -18.49 4.84 8.83
N HIS A 463 -18.04 5.11 10.05
CA HIS A 463 -16.64 4.87 10.42
C HIS A 463 -16.34 3.36 10.34
N SER A 464 -15.12 2.97 9.96
CA SER A 464 -14.71 1.58 9.71
C SER A 464 -14.86 0.67 10.92
N ASN A 465 -14.81 1.24 12.12
CA ASN A 465 -15.06 0.57 13.40
C ASN A 465 -16.54 0.39 13.75
N ASP A 466 -17.45 1.08 13.07
CA ASP A 466 -18.89 1.15 13.41
C ASP A 466 -19.76 0.24 12.53
N PHE A 467 -19.16 -0.49 11.59
CA PHE A 467 -19.86 -1.54 10.85
C PHE A 467 -20.15 -2.74 11.77
N GLY A 468 -21.26 -3.45 11.52
CA GLY A 468 -22.01 -4.29 12.48
C GLY A 468 -21.28 -5.43 13.20
N ASN A 469 -19.99 -5.65 12.96
CA ASN A 469 -19.14 -6.44 13.84
C ASN A 469 -17.72 -5.84 13.89
N ALA A 470 -17.21 -5.68 15.10
CA ALA A 470 -15.91 -5.07 15.37
C ALA A 470 -14.71 -5.95 14.92
N LEU A 471 -14.91 -7.24 14.61
CA LEU A 471 -13.84 -8.20 14.30
C LEU A 471 -13.73 -8.66 12.85
N HIS A 472 -14.75 -8.45 12.01
CA HIS A 472 -14.76 -8.91 10.63
C HIS A 472 -15.22 -7.80 9.67
N HIS A 473 -14.87 -7.91 8.38
CA HIS A 473 -15.48 -7.09 7.32
C HIS A 473 -16.83 -7.67 6.86
N GLU A 474 -17.39 -8.60 7.62
CA GLU A 474 -18.71 -9.19 7.38
C GLU A 474 -19.78 -8.42 8.18
N ASN A 475 -21.04 -8.46 7.74
CA ASN A 475 -22.20 -7.76 8.33
C ASN A 475 -22.19 -6.22 8.14
N GLY A 476 -22.19 -5.78 6.88
CA GLY A 476 -22.45 -4.38 6.51
C GLY A 476 -21.31 -3.67 5.79
N TYR A 477 -20.04 -4.02 6.05
CA TYR A 477 -18.90 -3.41 5.33
C TYR A 477 -18.92 -3.74 3.84
N GLY A 478 -19.48 -4.88 3.43
CA GLY A 478 -19.70 -5.20 2.02
C GLY A 478 -20.48 -4.11 1.25
N LEU A 479 -21.40 -3.39 1.91
CA LEU A 479 -22.13 -2.29 1.28
C LEU A 479 -21.22 -1.15 0.83
N VAL A 480 -20.11 -0.93 1.53
CA VAL A 480 -19.09 0.07 1.16
C VAL A 480 -18.67 -0.13 -0.30
N TYR A 481 -18.40 -1.38 -0.68
CA TYR A 481 -18.07 -1.78 -2.04
C TYR A 481 -19.27 -1.69 -2.97
N TYR A 482 -20.30 -2.49 -2.70
CA TYR A 482 -21.29 -2.83 -3.73
C TYR A 482 -22.39 -1.79 -3.86
N LYS A 483 -22.82 -1.14 -2.77
CA LYS A 483 -23.82 -0.08 -2.82
C LYS A 483 -23.25 1.16 -3.51
N THR A 484 -22.00 1.53 -3.20
CA THR A 484 -21.31 2.63 -3.87
C THR A 484 -21.08 2.34 -5.34
N ALA A 485 -20.53 1.17 -5.70
CA ALA A 485 -20.32 0.81 -7.09
C ALA A 485 -21.63 0.77 -7.88
N THR A 486 -22.70 0.23 -7.30
CA THR A 486 -24.06 0.24 -7.91
C THR A 486 -24.53 1.67 -8.16
N MET A 487 -24.38 2.56 -7.17
CA MET A 487 -24.72 3.98 -7.32
C MET A 487 -23.93 4.61 -8.48
N LEU A 488 -22.63 4.39 -8.56
CA LEU A 488 -21.78 4.96 -9.61
C LEU A 488 -22.18 4.45 -11.01
N TYR A 489 -22.46 3.16 -11.17
CA TYR A 489 -22.96 2.63 -12.46
C TYR A 489 -24.33 3.22 -12.84
N ASN A 490 -25.22 3.49 -11.88
CA ASN A 490 -26.51 4.12 -12.15
C ASN A 490 -26.40 5.62 -12.48
N LEU A 491 -25.32 6.28 -12.05
CA LEU A 491 -25.04 7.69 -12.35
C LEU A 491 -24.31 7.88 -13.69
N GLN A 492 -23.91 6.80 -14.37
CA GLN A 492 -23.34 6.89 -15.70
C GLN A 492 -24.38 7.46 -16.67
N TYR A 493 -24.09 8.61 -17.26
CA TYR A 493 -24.86 9.11 -18.38
C TYR A 493 -24.64 8.18 -19.58
N THR A 494 -25.73 7.65 -20.13
CA THR A 494 -25.75 6.82 -21.33
C THR A 494 -25.74 7.62 -22.62
#